data_AF-A0A0C2ZNF9-F1
#
_entry.id   AF-A0A0C2ZNF9-F1
#
_cell.length_a   1.000
_cell.length_b   1.000
_cell.length_c   1.000
_cell.angle_alpha   90.00
_cell.angle_beta   90.00
_cell.angle_gamma   90.00
#
_symmetry.space_group_name_H-M   'P 1'
#
loop_
_entity.id
_entity.type
_entity.pdbx_description
1 polymer ?
#
loop_
_entity_poly.entity_id
_entity_poly.type
_entity_poly.pdbx_seq_one_letter_code
_entity_poly.pdbx_strand_id
1 'polypeptide(L)'
;MSTLVIVNPHKYISSNADSVLHNYAAEYRDTTPGRIPLLPHIFQLTNNAYIMTVEKLQVGNPKAIVLPSNLFLSFHLQSRQKRIKLASQLPAVEFVIETFGNTCTLFNPNTSCLRKYTKLQFTDHGKLYRIKTLDYYLKQNRVAVIPSGECNFHIFYYLVSGASPEEGQHLHLQGKVQYRYLSQCSTGTHPNNIRQ
;
A
#
# COMPACT_ATOMS: atom_id res chain seq x y z
N MET A 1 15.80 -7.68 -21.09
CA MET A 1 14.96 -7.49 -19.89
C MET A 1 15.45 -6.26 -19.17
N SER A 2 14.60 -5.27 -18.88
CA SER A 2 14.95 -4.08 -18.11
C SER A 2 14.63 -4.32 -16.63
N THR A 3 15.60 -4.12 -15.74
CA THR A 3 15.44 -4.28 -14.28
C THR A 3 15.61 -2.94 -13.60
N LEU A 4 14.65 -2.54 -12.75
CA LEU A 4 14.76 -1.37 -11.88
C LEU A 4 15.18 -1.83 -10.48
N VAL A 5 16.32 -1.35 -10.01
CA VAL A 5 16.81 -1.61 -8.64
C VAL A 5 16.39 -0.46 -7.74
N ILE A 6 15.69 -0.78 -6.65
CA ILE A 6 15.24 0.19 -5.66
C ILE A 6 15.88 -0.17 -4.31
N VAL A 7 16.57 0.79 -3.71
CA VAL A 7 17.22 0.65 -2.40
C VAL A 7 16.38 1.40 -1.37
N ASN A 8 16.10 0.78 -0.22
CA ASN A 8 15.33 1.42 0.85
C ASN A 8 16.18 2.48 1.57
N PRO A 9 15.80 3.77 1.52
CA PRO A 9 16.54 4.84 2.20
C PRO A 9 16.27 4.89 3.72
N HIS A 10 15.32 4.10 4.25
CA HIS A 10 14.85 4.14 5.64
C HIS A 10 14.36 5.51 6.13
N LYS A 11 14.13 6.45 5.21
CA LYS A 11 13.61 7.79 5.45
C LYS A 11 12.80 8.28 4.25
N TYR A 12 11.94 9.26 4.48
CA TYR A 12 11.29 9.94 3.37
C TYR A 12 12.32 10.69 2.52
N ILE A 13 12.17 10.62 1.20
CA ILE A 13 13.01 11.32 0.22
C ILE A 13 12.14 12.19 -0.66
N SER A 14 12.64 13.39 -1.00
CA SER A 14 11.92 14.34 -1.87
C SER A 14 11.63 13.80 -3.26
N SER A 15 12.38 12.79 -3.73
CA SER A 15 12.13 12.09 -5.00
C SER A 15 10.76 11.40 -5.06
N ASN A 16 10.17 11.07 -3.91
CA ASN A 16 8.83 10.46 -3.83
C ASN A 16 7.70 11.50 -3.74
N ALA A 17 8.01 12.80 -3.81
CA ALA A 17 7.01 13.86 -3.68
C ALA A 17 6.08 13.95 -4.89
N ASP A 18 4.88 14.49 -4.66
CA ASP A 18 3.86 14.68 -5.70
C ASP A 18 4.34 15.60 -6.83
N SER A 19 5.19 16.59 -6.53
CA SER A 19 5.79 17.46 -7.54
C SER A 19 6.63 16.69 -8.56
N VAL A 20 7.41 15.71 -8.10
CA VAL A 20 8.21 14.84 -8.95
C VAL A 20 7.31 13.95 -9.80
N LEU A 21 6.25 13.40 -9.20
CA LEU A 21 5.24 12.63 -9.93
C LEU A 21 4.59 13.45 -11.07
N HIS A 22 4.29 14.73 -10.85
CA HIS A 22 3.79 15.62 -11.88
C HIS A 22 4.79 15.83 -13.03
N ASN A 23 6.09 15.90 -12.74
CA ASN A 23 7.13 16.01 -13.77
C ASN A 23 7.16 14.77 -14.67
N TYR A 24 7.12 13.56 -14.08
CA TYR A 24 7.04 12.31 -14.87
C TYR A 24 5.72 12.21 -15.66
N ALA A 25 4.62 12.71 -15.10
CA ALA A 25 3.34 12.77 -15.82
C ALA A 25 3.33 13.80 -16.95
N ALA A 26 4.13 14.86 -16.86
CA ALA A 26 4.33 15.84 -17.93
C ALA A 26 5.25 15.29 -19.02
N GLU A 27 6.36 14.62 -18.66
CA GLU A 27 7.21 13.88 -19.59
C GLU A 27 6.40 12.83 -20.37
N TYR A 28 5.43 12.18 -19.72
CA TYR A 28 4.49 11.28 -20.40
C TYR A 28 3.69 11.99 -21.52
N ARG A 29 3.34 13.26 -21.37
CA ARG A 29 2.54 14.02 -22.36
C ARG A 29 3.39 14.62 -23.48
N ASP A 30 4.70 14.70 -23.29
CA ASP A 30 5.59 15.39 -24.20
C ASP A 30 6.11 14.45 -25.31
N THR A 31 5.60 14.60 -26.53
CA THR A 31 6.02 13.79 -27.69
C THR A 31 7.12 14.44 -28.52
N THR A 32 7.83 15.45 -27.99
CA THR A 32 8.88 16.15 -28.73
C THR A 32 10.09 15.24 -29.04
N PRO A 33 10.59 15.22 -30.29
CA PRO A 33 11.78 14.47 -30.64
C PRO A 33 13.03 15.12 -30.03
N GLY A 34 13.92 14.32 -29.41
CA GLY A 34 15.18 14.78 -28.80
C GLY A 34 15.10 15.15 -27.32
N ARG A 35 14.00 14.84 -26.63
CA ARG A 35 13.86 15.08 -25.18
C ARG A 35 14.93 14.32 -24.37
N ILE A 36 15.39 14.95 -23.29
CA ILE A 36 16.26 14.31 -22.31
C ILE A 36 15.36 13.52 -21.34
N PRO A 37 15.50 12.19 -21.25
CA PRO A 37 14.67 11.38 -20.35
C PRO A 37 14.98 11.71 -18.89
N LEU A 38 13.96 11.69 -18.04
CA LEU A 38 14.17 11.82 -16.60
C LEU A 38 14.93 10.60 -16.04
N LEU A 39 15.50 10.77 -14.84
CA LEU A 39 16.23 9.71 -14.16
C LEU A 39 15.36 8.48 -13.92
N PRO A 40 15.94 7.27 -13.82
CA PRO A 40 15.18 6.07 -13.54
C PRO A 40 14.38 6.18 -12.24
N HIS A 41 13.06 6.04 -12.35
CA HIS A 41 12.15 6.16 -11.21
C HIS A 41 10.97 5.20 -11.32
N ILE A 42 10.38 4.85 -10.18
CA ILE A 42 9.20 3.96 -10.14
C ILE A 42 7.99 4.58 -10.87
N PHE A 43 7.92 5.91 -10.91
CA PHE A 43 6.89 6.64 -11.67
C PHE A 43 7.03 6.41 -13.17
N GLN A 44 8.25 6.39 -13.70
CA GLN A 44 8.49 6.09 -15.12
C GLN A 44 8.03 4.68 -15.49
N LEU A 45 8.35 3.68 -14.65
CA LEU A 45 7.88 2.31 -14.84
C LEU A 45 6.36 2.23 -14.88
N THR A 46 5.70 3.00 -14.01
CA THR A 46 4.25 3.06 -13.93
C THR A 46 3.63 3.64 -15.19
N ASN A 47 4.19 4.73 -15.70
CA ASN A 47 3.74 5.40 -16.91
C ASN A 47 3.89 4.47 -18.12
N ASN A 48 5.02 3.79 -18.23
CA ASN A 48 5.26 2.84 -19.31
C ASN A 48 4.27 1.67 -19.26
N ALA A 49 3.99 1.12 -18.07
CA ALA A 49 3.00 0.06 -17.89
C ALA A 49 1.58 0.53 -18.27
N TYR A 50 1.23 1.79 -17.97
CA TYR A 50 -0.04 2.39 -18.39
C TYR A 50 -0.14 2.48 -19.92
N ILE A 51 0.90 2.99 -20.60
CA ILE A 51 0.93 3.12 -22.07
C ILE A 51 0.71 1.77 -22.73
N MET A 52 1.53 0.78 -22.34
CA MET A 52 1.42 -0.57 -22.89
C MET A 52 0.02 -1.15 -22.72
N THR A 53 -0.68 -0.75 -21.65
CA THR A 53 -2.05 -1.19 -21.42
C THR A 53 -3.01 -0.46 -22.33
N VAL A 54 -2.93 0.88 -22.44
CA VAL A 54 -3.78 1.67 -23.35
C VAL A 54 -3.59 1.25 -24.81
N GLU A 55 -2.36 0.97 -25.24
CA GLU A 55 -2.09 0.41 -26.56
C GLU A 55 -2.74 -0.96 -26.73
N LYS A 56 -2.63 -1.85 -25.73
CA LYS A 56 -3.31 -3.15 -25.74
C LYS A 56 -4.83 -3.03 -25.71
N LEU A 57 -5.40 -1.97 -25.11
CA LEU A 57 -6.84 -1.70 -25.17
C LEU A 57 -7.32 -1.49 -26.61
N GLN A 58 -6.53 -0.82 -27.45
CA GLN A 58 -6.86 -0.61 -28.86
C GLN A 58 -6.84 -1.91 -29.67
N VAL A 59 -6.11 -2.93 -29.21
CA VAL A 59 -5.97 -4.25 -29.86
C VAL A 59 -6.96 -5.29 -29.27
N GLY A 60 -7.95 -4.86 -28.47
CA GLY A 60 -8.98 -5.76 -27.92
C GLY A 60 -8.50 -6.73 -26.83
N ASN A 61 -7.33 -6.49 -26.24
CA ASN A 61 -6.70 -7.36 -25.25
C ASN A 61 -7.18 -7.05 -23.80
N PRO A 62 -6.92 -7.95 -22.83
CA PRO A 62 -7.43 -7.81 -21.46
C PRO A 62 -7.09 -6.46 -20.81
N LYS A 63 -8.14 -5.79 -20.32
CA LYS A 63 -8.17 -4.39 -19.87
C LYS A 63 -7.63 -4.16 -18.45
N ALA A 64 -6.50 -4.77 -18.09
CA ALA A 64 -6.04 -4.73 -16.71
C ALA A 64 -4.54 -4.79 -16.50
N ILE A 65 -4.11 -4.10 -15.45
CA ILE A 65 -2.72 -4.01 -15.00
C ILE A 65 -2.63 -4.53 -13.57
N VAL A 66 -1.54 -5.23 -13.28
CA VAL A 66 -1.17 -5.61 -11.92
C VAL A 66 -0.11 -4.65 -11.45
N LEU A 67 -0.41 -3.92 -10.38
CA LEU A 67 0.56 -3.02 -9.79
C LEU A 67 0.51 -3.09 -8.27
N PRO A 68 1.65 -2.78 -7.61
CA PRO A 68 1.64 -2.48 -6.19
C PRO A 68 0.60 -1.38 -5.89
N SER A 69 -0.19 -1.57 -4.84
CA SER A 69 -1.31 -0.68 -4.51
C SER A 69 -0.85 0.73 -4.11
N ASN A 70 0.33 0.89 -3.53
CA ASN A 70 0.96 2.19 -3.23
C ASN A 70 1.30 2.99 -4.50
N LEU A 71 1.44 2.33 -5.65
CA LEU A 71 1.74 2.96 -6.93
C LEU A 71 0.49 3.48 -7.64
N PHE A 72 -0.69 3.17 -7.11
CA PHE A 72 -1.97 3.64 -7.62
C PHE A 72 -2.09 5.17 -7.67
N LEU A 73 -1.53 5.87 -6.68
CA LEU A 73 -1.62 7.32 -6.56
C LEU A 73 -1.07 8.02 -7.82
N SER A 74 -0.07 7.40 -8.46
CA SER A 74 0.52 7.90 -9.71
C SER A 74 -0.44 7.87 -10.91
N PHE A 75 -1.32 6.88 -11.02
CA PHE A 75 -2.37 6.85 -12.06
C PHE A 75 -3.43 7.92 -11.84
N HIS A 76 -3.76 8.18 -10.58
CA HIS A 76 -4.84 9.09 -10.24
C HIS A 76 -4.57 10.50 -10.77
N LEU A 77 -3.31 10.96 -10.70
CA LEU A 77 -2.89 12.26 -11.20
C LEU A 77 -2.85 12.35 -12.74
N GLN A 78 -2.90 11.20 -13.44
CA GLN A 78 -2.82 11.16 -14.91
C GLN A 78 -4.18 11.21 -15.59
N SER A 79 -5.23 10.70 -14.93
CA SER A 79 -6.58 10.74 -15.50
C SER A 79 -7.14 12.18 -15.42
N ARG A 80 -7.46 12.79 -16.57
CA ARG A 80 -7.98 14.17 -16.68
C ARG A 80 -9.36 14.41 -16.02
N GLN A 81 -9.94 13.43 -15.33
CA GLN A 81 -11.30 13.54 -14.80
C GLN A 81 -11.32 13.58 -13.28
N LYS A 82 -12.28 14.38 -12.77
CA LYS A 82 -12.64 14.60 -11.37
C LYS A 82 -12.37 13.38 -10.49
N ARG A 83 -11.75 13.62 -9.33
CA ARG A 83 -11.47 12.66 -8.25
C ARG A 83 -12.49 11.53 -8.24
N ILE A 84 -12.11 10.37 -8.79
CA ILE A 84 -12.93 9.17 -8.73
C ILE A 84 -13.03 8.79 -7.25
N LYS A 85 -14.23 8.56 -6.71
CA LYS A 85 -14.47 8.11 -5.32
C LYS A 85 -13.56 6.93 -4.90
N LEU A 86 -13.20 6.07 -5.86
CA LEU A 86 -12.28 4.95 -5.68
C LEU A 86 -10.91 5.37 -5.16
N ALA A 87 -10.39 6.53 -5.56
CA ALA A 87 -9.06 6.97 -5.16
C ALA A 87 -8.99 7.46 -3.71
N SER A 88 -10.07 8.03 -3.18
CA SER A 88 -10.15 8.36 -1.76
C SER A 88 -10.42 7.13 -0.89
N GLN A 89 -11.04 6.08 -1.44
CA GLN A 89 -11.37 4.86 -0.71
C GLN A 89 -10.19 3.88 -0.64
N LEU A 90 -9.33 3.84 -1.66
CA LEU A 90 -8.24 2.86 -1.71
C LEU A 90 -7.28 2.96 -0.51
N PRO A 91 -6.80 4.14 -0.07
CA PRO A 91 -5.94 4.23 1.11
C PRO A 91 -6.61 3.68 2.37
N ALA A 92 -7.93 3.90 2.53
CA ALA A 92 -8.67 3.38 3.66
C ALA A 92 -8.81 1.86 3.61
N VAL A 93 -9.12 1.29 2.44
CA VAL A 93 -9.16 -0.17 2.24
C VAL A 93 -7.80 -0.79 2.50
N GLU A 94 -6.73 -0.17 2.01
CA GLU A 94 -5.37 -0.63 2.21
C GLU A 94 -4.98 -0.62 3.69
N PHE A 95 -5.33 0.46 4.41
CA PHE A 95 -5.12 0.54 5.84
C PHE A 95 -5.82 -0.59 6.60
N VAL A 96 -7.07 -0.92 6.23
CA VAL A 96 -7.80 -2.05 6.82
C VAL A 96 -7.07 -3.36 6.51
N ILE A 97 -6.75 -3.63 5.25
CA ILE A 97 -6.04 -4.86 4.86
C ILE A 97 -4.71 -5.02 5.60
N GLU A 98 -3.91 -3.95 5.70
CA GLU A 98 -2.65 -3.96 6.43
C GLU A 98 -2.85 -4.17 7.93
N THR A 99 -3.90 -3.61 8.53
CA THR A 99 -4.24 -3.82 9.94
C THR A 99 -4.53 -5.29 10.25
N PHE A 100 -5.22 -5.99 9.35
CA PHE A 100 -5.53 -7.41 9.49
C PHE A 100 -4.36 -8.33 9.07
N GLY A 101 -3.51 -7.89 8.15
CA GLY A 101 -2.48 -8.72 7.52
C GLY A 101 -1.05 -8.47 7.98
N ASN A 102 -0.77 -7.35 8.66
CA ASN A 102 0.56 -6.95 9.08
C ASN A 102 0.75 -7.11 10.59
N THR A 103 2.02 -7.19 10.97
CA THR A 103 2.46 -7.39 12.34
C THR A 103 3.74 -6.62 12.64
N CYS A 104 3.94 -6.32 13.91
CA CYS A 104 5.25 -5.92 14.41
C CYS A 104 6.16 -7.14 14.59
N THR A 105 7.40 -7.03 14.11
CA THR A 105 8.51 -7.98 14.26
C THR A 105 9.71 -7.26 14.88
N LEU A 106 10.76 -7.99 15.26
CA LEU A 106 11.98 -7.40 15.85
C LEU A 106 12.66 -6.36 14.94
N PHE A 107 12.60 -6.56 13.62
CA PHE A 107 13.32 -5.72 12.65
C PHE A 107 12.44 -4.71 11.92
N ASN A 108 11.14 -5.03 11.77
CA ASN A 108 10.21 -4.18 11.05
C ASN A 108 8.87 -4.11 11.84
N PRO A 109 8.44 -2.90 12.25
CA PRO A 109 7.19 -2.73 12.99
C PRO A 109 5.93 -2.94 12.14
N ASN A 110 6.05 -2.99 10.82
CA ASN A 110 4.94 -3.21 9.88
C ASN A 110 5.30 -4.28 8.82
N THR A 111 5.58 -5.50 9.28
CA THR A 111 5.85 -6.64 8.40
C THR A 111 4.56 -7.21 7.84
N SER A 112 4.45 -7.27 6.51
CA SER A 112 3.28 -7.90 5.88
C SER A 112 3.37 -9.43 5.92
N CYS A 113 2.33 -10.05 6.46
CA CYS A 113 2.13 -11.49 6.47
C CYS A 113 0.98 -11.93 5.56
N LEU A 114 0.40 -10.97 4.83
CA LEU A 114 -0.59 -11.16 3.80
C LEU A 114 0.07 -10.98 2.42
N ARG A 115 -0.08 -11.96 1.54
CA ARG A 115 0.17 -11.78 0.11
C ARG A 115 -1.13 -11.38 -0.55
N LYS A 116 -1.12 -10.20 -1.17
CA LYS A 116 -2.24 -9.65 -1.93
C LYS A 116 -1.83 -9.41 -3.37
N TYR A 117 -2.81 -9.46 -4.25
CA TYR A 117 -2.68 -9.17 -5.68
C TYR A 117 -3.72 -8.11 -6.04
N THR A 118 -3.25 -6.92 -6.43
CA THR A 118 -4.12 -5.80 -6.80
C THR A 118 -4.15 -5.63 -8.30
N LYS A 119 -5.35 -5.79 -8.88
CA LYS A 119 -5.63 -5.62 -10.31
C LYS A 119 -6.38 -4.31 -10.54
N LEU A 120 -5.83 -3.45 -11.37
CA LEU A 120 -6.46 -2.23 -11.85
C LEU A 120 -7.13 -2.51 -13.19
N GLN A 121 -8.38 -2.08 -13.36
CA GLN A 121 -9.16 -2.29 -14.59
C GLN A 121 -9.57 -0.96 -15.20
N PHE A 122 -9.43 -0.89 -16.53
CA PHE A 122 -9.62 0.33 -17.31
C PHE A 122 -10.76 0.15 -18.34
N THR A 123 -11.45 1.25 -18.64
CA THR A 123 -12.42 1.32 -19.73
C THR A 123 -11.70 1.42 -21.08
N ASP A 124 -12.44 1.32 -22.18
CA ASP A 124 -11.90 1.45 -23.55
C ASP A 124 -11.26 2.82 -23.82
N HIS A 125 -11.61 3.83 -23.03
CA HIS A 125 -11.03 5.17 -23.10
C HIS A 125 -9.86 5.36 -22.12
N GLY A 126 -9.31 4.28 -21.58
CA GLY A 126 -8.18 4.32 -20.63
C GLY A 126 -8.56 4.84 -19.24
N LYS A 127 -9.85 4.95 -18.90
CA LYS A 127 -10.28 5.42 -17.57
C LYS A 127 -10.29 4.28 -16.58
N LEU A 128 -9.66 4.44 -15.43
CA LEU A 128 -9.79 3.49 -14.34
C LEU A 128 -11.25 3.42 -13.87
N TYR A 129 -11.86 2.24 -13.87
CA TYR A 129 -13.23 2.04 -13.38
C TYR A 129 -13.35 1.04 -12.23
N ARG A 130 -12.37 0.14 -12.05
CA ARG A 130 -12.42 -0.86 -10.99
C ARG A 130 -11.03 -1.23 -10.47
N ILE A 131 -10.96 -1.46 -9.17
CA ILE A 131 -9.80 -2.03 -8.48
C ILE A 131 -10.27 -3.34 -7.86
N LYS A 132 -9.53 -4.41 -8.07
CA LYS A 132 -9.80 -5.72 -7.46
C LYS A 132 -8.55 -6.18 -6.71
N THR A 133 -8.62 -6.21 -5.40
CA THR A 133 -7.61 -6.85 -4.56
C THR A 133 -8.03 -8.29 -4.30
N LEU A 134 -7.12 -9.22 -4.51
CA LEU A 134 -7.28 -10.64 -4.26
C LEU A 134 -6.25 -11.05 -3.22
N ASP A 135 -6.71 -11.60 -2.10
CA ASP A 135 -5.82 -12.19 -1.11
C ASP A 135 -5.39 -13.55 -1.60
N TYR A 136 -4.08 -13.74 -1.69
CA TYR A 136 -3.48 -14.98 -2.16
C TYR A 136 -3.07 -15.88 -0.99
N TYR A 137 -2.64 -15.28 0.12
CA TYR A 137 -2.14 -16.04 1.26
C TYR A 137 -2.10 -15.18 2.52
N LEU A 138 -2.55 -15.73 3.65
CA LEU A 138 -2.35 -15.17 4.98
C LEU A 138 -1.61 -16.20 5.84
N LYS A 139 -0.62 -15.77 6.63
CA LYS A 139 0.04 -16.63 7.63
C LYS A 139 -0.88 -16.92 8.82
N GLN A 140 -1.92 -17.72 8.62
CA GLN A 140 -2.98 -18.01 9.61
C GLN A 140 -2.44 -18.61 10.92
N ASN A 141 -1.43 -19.48 10.86
CA ASN A 141 -0.83 -20.09 12.06
C ASN A 141 -0.34 -19.06 13.09
N ARG A 142 0.00 -17.85 12.62
CA ARG A 142 0.48 -16.77 13.48
C ARG A 142 -0.55 -16.25 14.48
N VAL A 143 -1.84 -16.51 14.23
CA VAL A 143 -2.90 -16.19 15.18
C VAL A 143 -2.72 -16.97 16.48
N ALA A 144 -2.38 -18.25 16.38
CA ALA A 144 -2.27 -19.15 17.52
C ALA A 144 -0.84 -19.22 18.08
N VAL A 145 0.17 -19.06 17.23
CA VAL A 145 1.59 -19.17 17.60
C VAL A 145 2.33 -17.92 17.16
N ILE A 146 2.69 -17.09 18.13
CA ILE A 146 3.45 -15.85 17.90
C ILE A 146 4.94 -16.18 18.04
N PRO A 147 5.78 -15.87 17.04
CA PRO A 147 7.22 -16.01 17.17
C PRO A 147 7.77 -15.17 18.34
N SER A 148 8.83 -15.68 18.98
CA SER A 148 9.46 -14.98 20.11
C SER A 148 9.95 -13.60 19.70
N GLY A 149 9.62 -12.58 20.51
CA GLY A 149 9.99 -11.19 20.25
C GLY A 149 9.12 -10.47 19.21
N GLU A 150 8.06 -11.11 18.70
CA GLU A 150 7.14 -10.49 17.76
C GLU A 150 5.73 -10.28 18.39
N CYS A 151 4.92 -9.45 17.74
CA CYS A 151 3.51 -9.25 18.08
C CYS A 151 2.59 -10.14 17.24
N ASN A 152 1.31 -10.23 17.61
CA ASN A 152 0.27 -10.72 16.70
C ASN A 152 -0.13 -9.64 15.66
N PHE A 153 -1.14 -9.89 14.82
CA PHE A 153 -1.65 -8.90 13.87
C PHE A 153 -2.15 -7.62 14.56
N HIS A 154 -1.94 -6.46 13.93
CA HIS A 154 -2.29 -5.15 14.49
C HIS A 154 -3.76 -5.04 14.91
N ILE A 155 -4.66 -5.68 14.16
CA ILE A 155 -6.11 -5.67 14.44
C ILE A 155 -6.43 -6.09 15.87
N PHE A 156 -5.75 -7.08 16.43
CA PHE A 156 -6.06 -7.54 17.79
C PHE A 156 -5.70 -6.50 18.84
N TYR A 157 -4.61 -5.76 18.62
CA TYR A 157 -4.20 -4.67 19.50
C TYR A 157 -5.16 -3.49 19.37
N TYR A 158 -5.56 -3.12 18.15
CA TYR A 158 -6.52 -2.05 17.92
C TYR A 158 -7.90 -2.37 18.49
N LEU A 159 -8.33 -3.64 18.45
CA LEU A 159 -9.58 -4.07 19.06
C LEU A 159 -9.54 -3.86 20.57
N VAL A 160 -8.47 -4.31 21.25
CA VAL A 160 -8.38 -4.21 22.71
C VAL A 160 -8.13 -2.78 23.19
N SER A 161 -7.34 -1.97 22.47
CA SER A 161 -7.05 -0.59 22.86
C SER A 161 -8.08 0.43 22.38
N GLY A 162 -8.81 0.12 21.30
CA GLY A 162 -9.76 1.02 20.65
C GLY A 162 -11.23 0.79 20.99
N ALA A 163 -11.57 -0.31 21.66
CA ALA A 163 -12.95 -0.56 22.09
C ALA A 163 -13.41 0.50 23.10
N SER A 164 -14.62 1.05 22.87
CA SER A 164 -15.30 1.91 23.84
C SER A 164 -15.61 1.14 25.14
N PRO A 165 -15.89 1.81 26.28
CA PRO A 165 -16.26 1.13 27.51
C PRO A 165 -17.46 0.18 27.34
N GLU A 166 -18.44 0.58 26.54
CA GLU A 166 -19.65 -0.18 26.21
C GLU A 166 -19.31 -1.43 25.38
N GLU A 167 -18.55 -1.27 24.29
CA GLU A 167 -18.07 -2.39 23.46
C GLU A 167 -17.17 -3.33 24.26
N GLY A 168 -16.29 -2.78 25.10
CA GLY A 168 -15.40 -3.55 25.95
C GLY A 168 -16.18 -4.36 26.99
N GLN A 169 -17.27 -3.84 27.53
CA GLN A 169 -18.13 -4.59 28.44
C GLN A 169 -18.87 -5.71 27.69
N HIS A 170 -19.42 -5.38 26.51
CA HIS A 170 -20.18 -6.31 25.67
C HIS A 170 -19.32 -7.47 25.13
N LEU A 171 -18.12 -7.16 24.68
CA LEU A 171 -17.16 -8.12 24.12
C LEU A 171 -16.24 -8.73 25.19
N HIS A 172 -16.45 -8.40 26.46
CA HIS A 172 -15.63 -8.84 27.59
C HIS A 172 -14.13 -8.56 27.42
N LEU A 173 -13.80 -7.39 26.87
CA LEU A 173 -12.43 -6.94 26.64
C LEU A 173 -11.80 -6.22 27.85
N GLN A 174 -12.54 -6.10 28.97
CA GLN A 174 -12.16 -5.31 30.14
C GLN A 174 -11.23 -6.04 31.12
N GLY A 175 -10.26 -5.30 31.69
CA GLY A 175 -9.39 -5.72 32.80
C GLY A 175 -7.91 -5.86 32.44
N LYS A 176 -7.04 -6.08 33.45
CA LYS A 176 -5.62 -6.46 33.29
C LYS A 176 -5.47 -7.91 32.77
N VAL A 177 -6.38 -8.38 31.93
CA VAL A 177 -6.39 -9.76 31.44
C VAL A 177 -5.34 -9.88 30.35
N GLN A 178 -4.33 -10.70 30.58
CA GLN A 178 -3.34 -11.02 29.57
C GLN A 178 -3.96 -12.04 28.60
N TYR A 179 -4.27 -11.59 27.38
CA TYR A 179 -4.77 -12.50 26.34
C TYR A 179 -3.65 -13.42 25.87
N ARG A 180 -3.89 -14.73 25.84
CA ARG A 180 -2.92 -15.73 25.36
C ARG A 180 -2.40 -15.43 23.95
N TYR A 181 -3.25 -14.87 23.08
CA TYR A 181 -2.91 -14.54 21.70
C TYR A 181 -2.39 -13.10 21.53
N LEU A 182 -2.16 -12.37 22.62
CA LEU A 182 -1.45 -11.09 22.58
C LEU A 182 -0.12 -11.25 23.31
N SER A 183 0.97 -11.12 22.56
CA SER A 183 2.30 -10.95 23.15
C SER A 183 2.57 -9.46 23.41
N GLN A 184 3.41 -9.18 24.40
CA GLN A 184 3.98 -7.85 24.58
C GLN A 184 5.09 -7.67 23.54
N CYS A 185 4.93 -6.76 22.58
CA CYS A 185 6.08 -6.33 21.78
C CYS A 185 7.04 -5.57 22.68
N SER A 186 8.23 -6.10 22.85
CA SER A 186 9.40 -5.28 23.18
C SER A 186 9.80 -4.49 21.92
N THR A 187 9.00 -3.50 21.52
CA THR A 187 9.56 -2.45 20.67
C THR A 187 10.61 -1.78 21.54
N GLY A 188 11.89 -2.02 21.26
CA GLY A 188 12.98 -1.35 21.94
C GLY A 188 12.68 0.13 21.97
N THR A 189 12.50 0.67 23.17
CA THR A 189 12.34 2.09 23.43
C THR A 189 13.55 2.77 22.82
N HIS A 190 13.38 3.43 21.67
CA HIS A 190 14.28 4.51 21.31
C HIS A 190 13.73 5.73 22.05
N PRO A 191 14.36 6.21 23.13
CA PRO A 191 13.97 7.46 23.73
C PRO A 191 14.42 8.54 22.76
N ASN A 192 13.48 9.18 22.06
CA ASN A 192 13.74 10.49 21.50
C ASN A 192 12.47 11.32 21.58
N ASN A 193 12.45 12.13 22.65
CA ASN A 193 11.97 13.49 22.60
C ASN A 193 12.21 14.10 21.22
N ILE A 194 11.17 14.68 20.63
CA ILE A 194 11.10 16.05 20.10
C ILE A 194 9.64 16.23 19.65
N ARG A 195 8.84 16.81 20.55
CA ARG A 195 7.74 17.70 20.17
C ARG A 195 8.19 19.09 20.59
N GLN A 196 8.62 19.88 19.61
CA GLN A 196 8.35 21.31 19.52
C GLN A 196 7.93 21.57 18.09
#